data_AF-A0A9E0F2K3-F1
#
_entry.id   AF-A0A9E0F2K3-F1
#
_cell.length_a   1.000
_cell.length_b   1.000
_cell.length_c   1.000
_cell.angle_alpha   90.00
_cell.angle_beta   90.00
_cell.angle_gamma   90.00
#
_symmetry.space_group_name_H-M   'P 1'
#
loop_
_entity.id
_entity.type
_entity.pdbx_description
1 polymer ?
#
loop_
_entity_poly.entity_id
_entity_poly.type
_entity_poly.pdbx_seq_one_letter_code
_entity_poly.pdbx_strand_id
1 'polypeptide(L)'
;MAMPVYLLLVLLSCMLSVHASDAPAPESSRFYRLAERLDSSDNVARQQFADIALLELAEVLLAEAALARRQATAEGAAVPRLLGWAVAVEQYADDVLRLQRAVQASETVQLLSSPLADLGITAGSLSVMLSHPRREQQDVLEARIASAFCARNDCAGLLSVGPAQLAAAPEPIPVIPQVAQPAWSFTRDGNVCEQRGLRVEFPAPTGRAGGRLIDERTLCQQLFTELDSLALELRWQLRQGVALEWSAMVSTSLPQRTDHAVLLNSAGDTLLIALPLLHGTPGLLYVLLPWLAGEVGSAEPVTITLDAAKLGWTGAAER
;
A
#
# COMPACT_ATOMS: atom_id res chain seq x y z
N MET A 1 40.45 -58.35 42.74
CA MET A 1 39.20 -57.92 42.10
C MET A 1 39.36 -56.47 41.67
N ALA A 2 39.16 -56.22 40.37
CA ALA A 2 38.89 -54.94 39.69
C ALA A 2 39.86 -53.74 39.85
N MET A 3 40.64 -53.54 38.78
CA MET A 3 41.00 -52.24 38.15
C MET A 3 39.72 -51.63 37.46
N PRO A 4 39.72 -50.48 36.74
CA PRO A 4 40.57 -49.25 36.71
C PRO A 4 39.75 -47.92 36.44
N VAL A 5 40.47 -46.84 36.08
CA VAL A 5 40.13 -45.78 35.08
C VAL A 5 39.72 -44.36 35.57
N TYR A 6 40.72 -43.47 35.45
CA TYR A 6 40.69 -42.06 35.00
C TYR A 6 39.41 -41.57 34.28
N LEU A 7 38.89 -40.41 34.67
CA LEU A 7 38.50 -39.39 33.68
C LEU A 7 38.45 -37.97 34.28
N LEU A 8 39.49 -37.21 33.96
CA LEU A 8 39.56 -35.76 34.06
C LEU A 8 38.68 -35.19 32.92
N LEU A 9 37.52 -34.61 33.25
CA LEU A 9 36.69 -33.87 32.28
C LEU A 9 36.69 -32.39 32.64
N VAL A 10 37.70 -31.71 32.09
CA VAL A 10 37.68 -30.29 31.78
C VAL A 10 36.68 -30.10 30.62
N LEU A 11 35.49 -29.61 30.91
CA LEU A 11 34.55 -29.06 29.91
C LEU A 11 34.49 -27.56 30.19
N LEU A 12 35.39 -26.78 29.59
CA LEU A 12 35.11 -26.08 28.33
C LEU A 12 33.83 -25.23 28.44
N SER A 13 33.94 -24.09 29.14
CA SER A 13 33.02 -22.97 28.97
C SER A 13 33.07 -22.54 27.50
N CYS A 14 32.22 -23.14 26.67
CA CYS A 14 31.85 -22.56 25.40
C CYS A 14 31.24 -21.20 25.67
N MET A 15 32.04 -20.16 25.43
CA MET A 15 31.60 -18.82 25.07
C MET A 15 30.64 -18.98 23.88
N LEU A 16 29.35 -19.17 24.18
CA LEU A 16 28.29 -18.84 23.25
C LEU A 16 28.25 -17.32 23.17
N SER A 17 29.16 -16.77 22.37
CA SER A 17 28.95 -15.48 21.74
C SER A 17 27.68 -15.64 20.90
N VAL A 18 26.54 -15.31 21.50
CA VAL A 18 25.35 -14.91 20.77
C VAL A 18 25.83 -13.79 19.86
N HIS A 19 26.06 -14.12 18.60
CA HIS A 19 26.13 -13.12 17.57
C HIS A 19 24.74 -12.49 17.60
N ALA A 20 24.63 -11.30 18.20
CA ALA A 20 23.55 -10.41 17.89
C ALA A 20 23.52 -10.38 16.36
N SER A 21 22.47 -10.96 15.79
CA SER A 21 22.26 -10.87 14.36
C SER A 21 22.22 -9.37 14.09
N ASP A 22 23.19 -8.87 13.34
CA ASP A 22 23.21 -7.54 12.71
C ASP A 22 22.09 -7.46 11.64
N ALA A 23 20.97 -8.14 11.88
CA ALA A 23 19.75 -7.87 11.17
C ALA A 23 19.43 -6.40 11.48
N PRO A 24 19.42 -5.52 10.47
CA PRO A 24 18.97 -4.16 10.69
C PRO A 24 17.60 -4.24 11.36
N ALA A 25 17.39 -3.40 12.38
CA ALA A 25 16.06 -3.25 12.96
C ALA A 25 15.07 -3.07 11.80
N PRO A 26 13.91 -3.75 11.82
CA PRO A 26 12.95 -3.63 10.73
C PRO A 26 12.70 -2.14 10.49
N GLU A 27 12.91 -1.72 9.25
CA GLU A 27 12.69 -0.32 8.88
C GLU A 27 11.24 0.04 9.24
N SER A 28 11.05 1.20 9.86
CA SER A 28 9.72 1.67 10.21
C SER A 28 9.01 2.22 8.97
N SER A 29 7.70 1.96 8.87
CA SER A 29 6.87 2.53 7.81
C SER A 29 7.02 4.05 7.75
N ARG A 30 6.80 4.64 6.57
CA ARG A 30 6.81 6.10 6.39
C ARG A 30 5.88 6.78 7.40
N PHE A 31 4.73 6.17 7.71
CA PHE A 31 3.79 6.71 8.71
C PHE A 31 4.46 6.88 10.08
N TYR A 32 5.12 5.85 10.60
CA TYR A 32 5.81 5.92 11.88
C TYR A 32 7.02 6.88 11.83
N ARG A 33 7.78 6.88 10.73
CA ARG A 33 8.89 7.84 10.53
C ARG A 33 8.39 9.29 10.55
N LEU A 34 7.23 9.57 9.93
CA LEU A 34 6.61 10.89 9.97
C LEU A 34 6.21 11.26 11.40
N ALA A 35 5.51 10.36 12.11
CA ALA A 35 5.07 10.62 13.48
C ALA A 35 6.25 10.93 14.42
N GLU A 36 7.34 10.15 14.32
CA GLU A 36 8.56 10.35 15.10
C GLU A 36 9.20 11.73 14.81
N ARG A 37 9.28 12.12 13.53
CA ARG A 37 9.83 13.42 13.15
C ARG A 37 8.96 14.58 13.62
N LEU A 38 7.64 14.43 13.55
CA LEU A 38 6.68 15.46 13.92
C LEU A 38 6.62 15.69 15.44
N ASP A 39 6.98 14.70 16.26
CA ASP A 39 7.10 14.88 17.70
C ASP A 39 8.21 15.87 18.10
N SER A 40 9.19 16.07 17.22
CA SER A 40 10.27 17.06 17.39
C SER A 40 10.13 18.32 16.49
N SER A 41 9.10 18.37 15.63
CA SER A 41 8.90 19.47 14.66
C SER A 41 8.07 20.63 15.22
N ASP A 42 7.85 21.66 14.38
CA ASP A 42 6.91 22.75 14.64
C ASP A 42 5.48 22.24 14.89
N ASN A 43 4.75 22.96 15.76
CA ASN A 43 3.41 22.64 16.22
C ASN A 43 2.39 22.63 15.08
N VAL A 44 2.56 23.49 14.08
CA VAL A 44 1.64 23.58 12.93
C VAL A 44 1.59 22.27 12.14
N ALA A 45 2.75 21.70 11.81
CA ALA A 45 2.81 20.43 11.06
C ALA A 45 2.23 19.26 11.88
N ARG A 46 2.48 19.25 13.20
CA ARG A 46 1.93 18.24 14.11
C ARG A 46 0.41 18.34 14.22
N GLN A 47 -0.14 19.55 14.34
CA GLN A 47 -1.58 19.79 14.35
C GLN A 47 -2.23 19.35 13.03
N GLN A 48 -1.63 19.68 11.89
CA GLN A 48 -2.14 19.24 10.59
C GLN A 48 -2.13 17.71 10.45
N PHE A 49 -1.05 17.05 10.88
CA PHE A 49 -0.99 15.59 10.89
C PHE A 49 -2.10 14.99 11.76
N ALA A 50 -2.29 15.52 12.97
CA ALA A 50 -3.32 15.03 13.88
C ALA A 50 -4.75 15.27 13.36
N ASP A 51 -5.02 16.44 12.78
CA ASP A 51 -6.31 16.75 12.14
C ASP A 51 -6.64 15.74 11.03
N ILE A 52 -5.68 15.49 10.12
CA ILE A 52 -5.81 14.49 9.05
C ILE A 52 -6.03 13.10 9.64
N ALA A 53 -5.19 12.67 10.59
CA ALA A 53 -5.25 11.34 11.18
C ALA A 53 -6.58 11.03 11.86
N LEU A 54 -7.11 12.00 12.61
CA LEU A 54 -8.37 11.84 13.33
C LEU A 54 -9.58 11.85 12.38
N LEU A 55 -9.56 12.66 11.32
CA LEU A 55 -10.61 12.64 10.31
C LEU A 55 -10.64 11.32 9.54
N GLU A 56 -9.47 10.82 9.14
CA GLU A 56 -9.31 9.52 8.46
C GLU A 56 -9.81 8.36 9.33
N LEU A 57 -9.46 8.34 10.62
CA LEU A 57 -9.95 7.34 11.57
C LEU A 57 -11.47 7.45 11.78
N ALA A 58 -12.01 8.66 11.94
CA ALA A 58 -13.45 8.85 12.14
C ALA A 58 -14.26 8.36 10.93
N GLU A 59 -13.79 8.61 9.70
CA GLU A 59 -14.42 8.10 8.49
C GLU A 59 -14.48 6.57 8.47
N VAL A 60 -13.36 5.91 8.79
CA VAL A 60 -13.28 4.46 8.90
C VAL A 60 -14.28 3.91 9.92
N LEU A 61 -14.30 4.48 11.13
CA LEU A 61 -15.19 4.01 12.20
C LEU A 61 -16.67 4.15 11.81
N LEU A 62 -17.05 5.27 11.20
CA LEU A 62 -18.43 5.49 10.73
C LEU A 62 -18.80 4.51 9.59
N ALA A 63 -17.88 4.23 8.67
CA ALA A 63 -18.10 3.27 7.59
C ALA A 63 -18.29 1.84 8.13
N GLU A 64 -17.49 1.44 9.12
CA GLU A 64 -17.60 0.14 9.81
C GLU A 64 -18.92 0.01 10.58
N ALA A 65 -19.32 1.03 11.35
CA ALA A 65 -20.61 1.05 12.02
C ALA A 65 -21.79 0.91 11.03
N ALA A 66 -21.72 1.61 9.90
CA ALA A 66 -22.71 1.50 8.82
C ALA A 66 -22.72 0.10 8.18
N LEU A 67 -21.55 -0.52 7.99
CA LEU A 67 -21.45 -1.88 7.47
C LEU A 67 -22.10 -2.90 8.40
N ALA A 68 -21.83 -2.83 9.71
CA ALA A 68 -22.44 -3.73 10.68
C ALA A 68 -23.98 -3.60 10.72
N ARG A 69 -24.53 -2.40 10.55
CA ARG A 69 -25.98 -2.19 10.43
C ARG A 69 -26.56 -2.86 9.19
N ARG A 70 -25.88 -2.73 8.04
CA ARG A 70 -26.31 -3.39 6.79
C ARG A 70 -26.29 -4.91 6.94
N GLN A 71 -25.22 -5.46 7.53
CA GLN A 71 -25.10 -6.90 7.79
C GLN A 71 -26.18 -7.41 8.74
N ALA A 72 -26.43 -6.70 9.85
CA ALA A 72 -27.49 -7.06 10.79
C ALA A 72 -28.88 -7.08 10.16
N THR A 73 -29.11 -6.23 9.15
CA THR A 73 -30.39 -6.19 8.40
C THR A 73 -30.47 -7.33 7.37
N ALA A 74 -29.37 -7.63 6.69
CA ALA A 74 -29.31 -8.66 5.64
C ALA A 74 -29.45 -10.09 6.19
N GLU A 75 -29.01 -10.35 7.42
CA GLU A 75 -29.07 -11.69 8.05
C GLU A 75 -30.47 -12.07 8.58
N GLY A 76 -31.51 -11.25 8.34
CA GLY A 76 -32.93 -11.62 8.53
C GLY A 76 -33.41 -11.70 9.99
N ALA A 77 -32.51 -11.90 10.95
CA ALA A 77 -32.73 -11.64 12.36
C ALA A 77 -31.68 -10.62 12.79
N ALA A 78 -32.10 -9.42 13.18
CA ALA A 78 -31.21 -8.38 13.67
C ALA A 78 -30.33 -8.96 14.77
N VAL A 79 -29.08 -9.30 14.47
CA VAL A 79 -28.14 -9.89 15.44
C VAL A 79 -27.87 -8.78 16.45
N PRO A 80 -28.42 -8.83 17.68
CA PRO A 80 -28.39 -7.67 18.59
C PRO A 80 -26.95 -7.25 18.92
N ARG A 81 -26.02 -8.21 18.83
CA ARG A 81 -24.57 -7.98 18.96
C ARG A 81 -24.00 -7.05 17.88
N LEU A 82 -24.38 -7.20 16.61
CA LEU A 82 -23.88 -6.34 15.52
C LEU A 82 -24.40 -4.91 15.66
N LEU A 83 -25.66 -4.74 16.05
CA LEU A 83 -26.23 -3.42 16.34
C LEU A 83 -25.55 -2.77 17.55
N GLY A 84 -25.32 -3.52 18.63
CA GLY A 84 -24.59 -3.03 19.80
C GLY A 84 -23.16 -2.63 19.47
N TRP A 85 -22.46 -3.42 18.65
CA TRP A 85 -21.12 -3.08 18.16
C TRP A 85 -21.14 -1.81 17.29
N ALA A 86 -22.09 -1.68 16.36
CA ALA A 86 -22.21 -0.48 15.52
C ALA A 86 -22.41 0.79 16.36
N VAL A 87 -23.24 0.74 17.41
CA VAL A 87 -23.44 1.86 18.33
C VAL A 87 -22.15 2.21 19.08
N ALA A 88 -21.42 1.21 19.60
CA ALA A 88 -20.17 1.45 20.31
C ALA A 88 -19.08 2.05 19.41
N VAL A 89 -18.97 1.58 18.16
CA VAL A 89 -18.01 2.11 17.17
C VAL A 89 -18.36 3.56 16.79
N GLU A 90 -19.64 3.88 16.61
CA GLU A 90 -20.08 5.25 16.33
C GLU A 90 -19.82 6.19 17.50
N GLN A 91 -20.06 5.74 18.74
CA GLN A 91 -19.69 6.51 19.94
C GLN A 91 -18.19 6.78 20.02
N TYR A 92 -17.35 5.79 19.68
CA TYR A 92 -15.91 6.00 19.61
C TYR A 92 -15.54 7.01 18.51
N ALA A 93 -16.20 6.97 17.35
CA ALA A 93 -16.01 7.97 16.29
C ALA A 93 -16.36 9.39 16.76
N ASP A 94 -17.41 9.56 17.58
CA ASP A 94 -17.76 10.85 18.18
C ASP A 94 -16.66 11.37 19.12
N ASP A 95 -16.00 10.49 19.87
CA ASP A 95 -14.87 10.84 20.73
C ASP A 95 -13.62 11.22 19.91
N VAL A 96 -13.37 10.52 18.79
CA VAL A 96 -12.33 10.90 17.81
C VAL A 96 -12.59 12.31 17.27
N LEU A 97 -13.82 12.60 16.85
CA LEU A 97 -14.21 13.93 16.35
C LEU A 97 -14.17 15.01 17.43
N ARG A 98 -14.37 14.64 18.70
CA ARG A 98 -14.20 15.57 19.83
C ARG A 98 -12.73 15.95 20.01
N LEU A 99 -11.83 14.98 19.98
CA LEU A 99 -10.39 15.24 20.02
C LEU A 99 -9.94 16.08 18.81
N GLN A 100 -10.46 15.79 17.62
CA GLN A 100 -10.18 16.54 16.40
C GLN A 100 -10.55 18.03 16.53
N ARG A 101 -11.72 18.33 17.11
CA ARG A 101 -12.11 19.72 17.41
C ARG A 101 -11.18 20.39 18.44
N ALA A 102 -10.67 19.64 19.42
CA ALA A 102 -9.69 20.17 20.37
C ALA A 102 -8.35 20.49 19.69
N VAL A 103 -7.88 19.65 18.76
CA VAL A 103 -6.72 19.92 17.89
C VAL A 103 -6.93 21.21 17.10
N GLN A 104 -8.10 21.38 16.47
CA GLN A 104 -8.42 22.61 15.71
C GLN A 104 -8.53 23.86 16.60
N ALA A 105 -8.93 23.70 17.86
CA ALA A 105 -8.95 24.77 18.86
C ALA A 105 -7.55 25.17 19.35
N SER A 106 -6.48 24.67 18.71
CA SER A 106 -5.08 24.97 19.01
C SER A 106 -4.62 24.48 20.39
N GLU A 107 -5.23 23.42 20.90
CA GLU A 107 -4.64 22.70 22.03
C GLU A 107 -3.30 22.07 21.62
N THR A 108 -2.37 21.97 22.57
CA THR A 108 -1.06 21.37 22.32
C THR A 108 -1.23 19.89 22.00
N VAL A 109 -0.82 19.51 20.79
CA VAL A 109 -0.87 18.12 20.31
C VAL A 109 0.38 17.36 20.70
N GLN A 110 0.20 16.12 21.16
CA GLN A 110 1.30 15.17 21.35
C GLN A 110 1.03 13.90 20.55
N LEU A 111 2.09 13.36 19.95
CA LEU A 111 2.07 12.09 19.25
C LEU A 111 2.75 11.06 20.15
N LEU A 112 2.03 10.02 20.54
CA LEU A 112 2.51 8.99 21.46
C LEU A 112 2.85 7.74 20.67
N SER A 113 4.12 7.61 20.30
CA SER A 113 4.65 6.40 19.65
C SER A 113 5.04 5.37 20.71
N SER A 114 4.59 4.13 20.56
CA SER A 114 4.94 3.00 21.43
C SER A 114 5.32 1.80 20.58
N PRO A 115 6.35 1.01 20.94
CA PRO A 115 6.65 -0.24 20.23
C PRO A 115 5.59 -1.33 20.46
N LEU A 116 4.67 -1.12 21.41
CA LEU A 116 3.66 -2.11 21.83
C LEU A 116 2.22 -1.72 21.45
N ALA A 117 2.01 -0.54 20.88
CA ALA A 117 0.68 -0.01 20.58
C ALA A 117 0.72 0.89 19.34
N ASP A 118 -0.42 1.02 18.67
CA ASP A 118 -0.55 1.93 17.54
C ASP A 118 -0.37 3.38 18.01
N LEU A 119 -0.07 4.28 17.07
CA LEU A 119 0.19 5.68 17.36
C LEU A 119 -0.98 6.34 18.13
N GLY A 120 -0.70 6.92 19.29
CA GLY A 120 -1.66 7.72 20.04
C GLY A 120 -1.61 9.20 19.68
N ILE A 121 -2.76 9.88 19.71
CA ILE A 121 -2.85 11.34 19.65
C ILE A 121 -3.48 11.85 20.93
N THR A 122 -2.89 12.87 21.53
CA THR A 122 -3.47 13.59 22.65
C THR A 122 -3.58 15.09 22.38
N ALA A 123 -4.63 15.69 22.91
CA ALA A 123 -4.80 17.13 23.03
C ALA A 123 -5.54 17.42 24.35
N GLY A 124 -4.89 18.19 25.23
CA GLY A 124 -5.39 18.43 26.57
C GLY A 124 -5.52 17.15 27.39
N SER A 125 -6.76 16.78 27.74
CA SER A 125 -7.08 15.54 28.49
C SER A 125 -7.64 14.42 27.62
N LEU A 126 -7.86 14.69 26.33
CA LEU A 126 -8.40 13.74 25.38
C LEU A 126 -7.26 12.94 24.75
N SER A 127 -7.49 11.64 24.56
CA SER A 127 -6.54 10.71 23.96
C SER A 127 -7.27 9.69 23.10
N VAL A 128 -6.73 9.42 21.92
CA VAL A 128 -7.24 8.44 20.95
C VAL A 128 -6.06 7.65 20.41
N MET A 129 -6.26 6.35 20.19
CA MET A 129 -5.29 5.50 19.50
C MET A 129 -5.71 5.35 18.05
N LEU A 130 -4.76 5.48 17.12
CA LEU A 130 -4.99 5.38 15.68
C LEU A 130 -5.05 3.92 15.22
N SER A 131 -6.00 3.18 15.78
CA SER A 131 -6.21 1.77 15.50
C SER A 131 -7.41 1.57 14.59
N HIS A 132 -7.20 0.92 13.45
CA HIS A 132 -8.26 0.43 12.60
C HIS A 132 -9.04 -0.69 13.33
N PRO A 133 -10.38 -0.72 13.29
CA PRO A 133 -11.18 -1.79 13.92
C PRO A 133 -10.85 -3.20 13.42
N ARG A 134 -10.31 -3.28 12.21
CA ARG A 134 -9.81 -4.50 11.56
C ARG A 134 -8.31 -4.41 11.39
N ARG A 135 -7.57 -5.30 12.06
CA ARG A 135 -6.11 -5.23 12.13
C ARG A 135 -5.46 -5.38 10.75
N GLU A 136 -6.04 -6.17 9.86
CA GLU A 136 -5.55 -6.39 8.49
C GLU A 136 -5.68 -5.15 7.58
N GLN A 137 -6.34 -4.09 8.03
CA GLN A 137 -6.47 -2.81 7.31
C GLN A 137 -5.76 -1.66 8.03
N GLN A 138 -4.94 -1.95 9.05
CA GLN A 138 -4.17 -0.91 9.75
C GLN A 138 -3.22 -0.18 8.77
N ASP A 139 -2.46 -0.93 7.97
CA ASP A 139 -1.51 -0.36 7.00
C ASP A 139 -2.20 0.54 5.95
N VAL A 140 -3.47 0.24 5.64
CA VAL A 140 -4.31 1.04 4.72
C VAL A 140 -4.66 2.38 5.37
N LEU A 141 -5.06 2.39 6.63
CA LEU A 141 -5.32 3.62 7.39
C LEU A 141 -4.05 4.47 7.46
N GLU A 142 -2.93 3.86 7.86
CA GLU A 142 -1.64 4.55 7.98
C GLU A 142 -1.18 5.15 6.64
N ALA A 143 -1.34 4.40 5.54
CA ALA A 143 -1.04 4.87 4.19
C ALA A 143 -1.91 6.06 3.76
N ARG A 144 -3.21 6.06 4.09
CA ARG A 144 -4.10 7.19 3.80
C ARG A 144 -3.65 8.44 4.53
N ILE A 145 -3.37 8.31 5.84
CA ILE A 145 -2.93 9.44 6.67
C ILE A 145 -1.62 10.01 6.15
N ALA A 146 -0.62 9.16 5.92
CA ALA A 146 0.68 9.59 5.41
C ALA A 146 0.55 10.26 4.03
N SER A 147 -0.23 9.69 3.12
CA SER A 147 -0.41 10.25 1.77
C SER A 147 -1.16 11.59 1.80
N ALA A 148 -2.22 11.71 2.59
CA ALA A 148 -2.98 12.95 2.74
C ALA A 148 -2.13 14.07 3.37
N PHE A 149 -1.28 13.73 4.34
CA PHE A 149 -0.32 14.67 4.93
C PHE A 149 0.73 15.12 3.92
N CYS A 150 1.35 14.18 3.19
CA CYS A 150 2.39 14.47 2.20
C CYS A 150 1.89 15.15 0.93
N ALA A 151 0.59 15.08 0.62
CA ALA A 151 -0.01 15.89 -0.43
C ALA A 151 0.01 17.40 -0.13
N ARG A 152 0.18 17.77 1.15
CA ARG A 152 0.14 19.17 1.63
C ARG A 152 1.47 19.65 2.21
N ASN A 153 2.43 18.75 2.42
CA ASN A 153 3.67 19.01 3.14
C ASN A 153 4.88 18.42 2.39
N ASP A 154 6.04 19.06 2.54
CA ASP A 154 7.30 18.53 2.01
C ASP A 154 7.83 17.37 2.85
N CYS A 155 7.20 16.20 2.69
CA CYS A 155 7.61 14.98 3.37
C CYS A 155 9.02 14.52 2.99
N ALA A 156 9.47 14.80 1.76
CA ALA A 156 10.83 14.46 1.34
C ALA A 156 11.85 15.24 2.18
N GLY A 157 11.63 16.54 2.38
CA GLY A 157 12.42 17.36 3.28
C GLY A 157 12.34 16.91 4.74
N LEU A 158 11.14 16.57 5.23
CA LEU A 158 10.93 16.13 6.63
C LEU A 158 11.60 14.78 6.96
N LEU A 159 11.61 13.85 6.01
CA LEU A 159 12.11 12.49 6.20
C LEU A 159 13.58 12.31 5.80
N SER A 160 14.19 13.30 5.14
CA SER A 160 15.60 13.24 4.74
C SER A 160 16.52 13.21 5.96
N VAL A 161 17.39 12.19 6.03
CA VAL A 161 18.40 12.05 7.08
C VAL A 161 19.78 12.35 6.48
N GLY A 162 20.26 13.58 6.66
CA GLY A 162 21.61 13.99 6.23
C GLY A 162 21.63 15.01 5.08
N PRO A 163 22.82 15.55 4.72
CA PRO A 163 22.93 16.55 3.67
C PRO A 163 22.44 15.94 2.36
N ALA A 164 21.43 16.59 1.76
CA ALA A 164 20.88 16.22 0.47
C ALA A 164 22.06 16.01 -0.51
N GLN A 165 22.35 14.76 -0.84
CA GLN A 165 23.17 14.48 -2.00
C GLN A 165 22.45 15.15 -3.15
N LEU A 166 23.10 16.13 -3.76
CA LEU A 166 22.71 16.75 -5.03
C LEU A 166 22.73 15.68 -6.11
N ALA A 167 21.77 14.75 -6.05
CA ALA A 167 21.36 13.97 -7.19
C ALA A 167 20.86 14.99 -8.22
N ALA A 168 21.20 14.75 -9.49
CA ALA A 168 20.69 15.53 -10.61
C ALA A 168 19.19 15.79 -10.39
N ALA A 169 18.75 17.03 -10.63
CA ALA A 169 17.36 17.43 -10.42
C ALA A 169 16.45 16.35 -11.05
N PRO A 170 15.70 15.59 -10.23
CA PRO A 170 14.97 14.45 -10.74
C PRO A 170 13.98 14.95 -11.79
N GLU A 171 13.88 14.22 -12.90
CA GLU A 171 12.98 14.57 -13.98
C GLU A 171 11.58 14.88 -13.42
N PRO A 172 10.90 15.95 -13.87
CA PRO A 172 9.59 16.30 -13.34
C PRO A 172 8.63 15.13 -13.51
N ILE A 173 8.10 14.65 -12.39
CA ILE A 173 7.04 13.65 -12.41
C ILE A 173 5.77 14.35 -12.92
N PRO A 174 5.13 13.84 -13.99
CA PRO A 174 3.92 14.44 -14.51
C PRO A 174 2.80 14.39 -13.46
N VAL A 175 1.97 15.43 -13.39
CA VAL A 175 0.88 15.52 -12.40
C VAL A 175 -0.29 14.59 -12.74
N ILE A 176 -0.39 14.18 -14.01
CA ILE A 176 -1.47 13.35 -14.53
C ILE A 176 -0.84 12.16 -15.27
N PRO A 177 -1.37 10.93 -15.11
CA PRO A 177 -0.98 9.81 -15.95
C PRO A 177 -1.13 10.17 -17.42
N GLN A 178 -0.17 9.79 -18.25
CA GLN A 178 -0.34 9.94 -19.69
C GLN A 178 -1.42 8.98 -20.17
N VAL A 179 -2.25 9.42 -21.13
CA VAL A 179 -3.24 8.54 -21.75
C VAL A 179 -2.47 7.49 -22.54
N ALA A 180 -2.57 6.23 -22.11
CA ALA A 180 -1.97 5.12 -22.83
C ALA A 180 -2.46 5.07 -24.28
N GLN A 181 -1.52 4.95 -25.22
CA GLN A 181 -1.79 4.83 -26.65
C GLN A 181 -0.94 3.69 -27.23
N PRO A 182 -1.32 2.43 -26.95
CA PRO A 182 -0.56 1.29 -27.44
C PRO A 182 -0.60 1.23 -28.97
N ALA A 183 0.55 0.93 -29.56
CA ALA A 183 0.67 0.68 -30.99
C ALA A 183 0.03 -0.68 -31.31
N TRP A 184 -0.78 -0.72 -32.37
CA TRP A 184 -1.46 -1.95 -32.80
C TRP A 184 -0.84 -2.49 -34.07
N SER A 185 -0.66 -3.81 -34.12
CA SER A 185 -0.35 -4.54 -35.33
C SER A 185 -1.25 -5.76 -35.48
N PHE A 186 -1.59 -6.07 -36.74
CA PHE A 186 -2.53 -7.12 -37.11
C PHE A 186 -1.77 -8.14 -37.95
N THR A 187 -1.65 -9.36 -37.43
CA THR A 187 -0.88 -10.43 -38.07
C THR A 187 -1.76 -11.62 -38.37
N ARG A 188 -1.24 -12.61 -39.11
CA ARG A 188 -1.94 -13.89 -39.33
C ARG A 188 -2.15 -14.66 -38.03
N ASP A 189 -1.19 -14.55 -37.11
CA ASP A 189 -1.16 -15.33 -35.87
C ASP A 189 -1.98 -14.66 -34.76
N GLY A 190 -2.40 -13.41 -34.99
CA GLY A 190 -3.32 -12.67 -34.15
C GLY A 190 -3.03 -11.17 -34.06
N ASN A 191 -3.73 -10.52 -33.13
CA ASN A 191 -3.62 -9.08 -32.90
C ASN A 191 -2.58 -8.83 -31.82
N VAL A 192 -1.81 -7.76 -31.97
CA VAL A 192 -0.76 -7.40 -31.02
C VAL A 192 -0.90 -5.93 -30.66
N CYS A 193 -0.83 -5.64 -29.36
CA CYS A 193 -0.68 -4.29 -28.88
C CYS A 193 0.63 -4.12 -28.10
N GLU A 194 1.29 -2.98 -28.26
CA GLU A 194 2.63 -2.75 -27.71
C GLU A 194 2.82 -1.30 -27.25
N GLN A 195 3.47 -1.11 -26.10
CA GLN A 195 3.92 0.20 -25.63
C GLN A 195 5.18 0.02 -24.76
N ARG A 196 6.25 0.77 -25.06
CA ARG A 196 7.52 0.80 -24.30
C ARG A 196 8.06 -0.60 -23.94
N GLY A 197 8.19 -1.47 -24.93
CA GLY A 197 8.75 -2.82 -24.73
C GLY A 197 7.82 -3.81 -24.00
N LEU A 198 6.61 -3.42 -23.60
CA LEU A 198 5.58 -4.36 -23.16
C LEU A 198 4.65 -4.68 -24.33
N ARG A 199 4.57 -5.97 -24.67
CA ARG A 199 3.80 -6.50 -25.80
C ARG A 199 2.73 -7.47 -25.32
N VAL A 200 1.52 -7.35 -25.82
CA VAL A 200 0.42 -8.30 -25.58
C VAL A 200 0.03 -8.95 -26.89
N GLU A 201 0.10 -10.28 -26.94
CA GLU A 201 -0.26 -11.09 -28.10
C GLU A 201 -1.62 -11.76 -27.87
N PHE A 202 -2.60 -11.39 -28.69
CA PHE A 202 -3.91 -12.01 -28.72
C PHE A 202 -3.94 -13.06 -29.83
N PRO A 203 -4.44 -14.29 -29.59
CA PRO A 203 -4.40 -15.35 -30.59
C PRO A 203 -5.31 -15.02 -31.79
N ALA A 204 -5.11 -15.69 -32.92
CA ALA A 204 -6.02 -15.54 -34.06
C ALA A 204 -7.50 -15.84 -33.67
N PRO A 205 -8.47 -15.14 -34.28
CA PRO A 205 -9.89 -15.43 -34.06
C PRO A 205 -10.26 -16.84 -34.54
N THR A 206 -10.82 -17.65 -33.64
CA THR A 206 -11.39 -18.97 -33.95
C THR A 206 -12.85 -18.89 -34.43
N GLY A 207 -13.45 -17.69 -34.48
CA GLY A 207 -14.86 -17.44 -34.82
C GLY A 207 -15.12 -16.02 -35.37
N ARG A 208 -16.38 -15.52 -35.32
CA ARG A 208 -16.74 -14.18 -35.85
C ARG A 208 -15.96 -13.05 -35.16
N ALA A 209 -15.23 -12.27 -35.97
CA ALA A 209 -14.24 -11.28 -35.51
C ALA A 209 -14.81 -9.96 -34.92
N GLY A 210 -16.11 -9.69 -35.05
CA GLY A 210 -16.65 -8.33 -34.87
C GLY A 210 -16.59 -7.76 -33.44
N GLY A 211 -16.92 -8.54 -32.41
CA GLY A 211 -16.90 -8.08 -31.01
C GLY A 211 -15.53 -8.19 -30.33
N ARG A 212 -14.75 -9.19 -30.75
CA ARG A 212 -13.50 -9.57 -30.10
C ARG A 212 -12.44 -8.48 -30.16
N LEU A 213 -12.29 -7.77 -31.28
CA LEU A 213 -11.31 -6.69 -31.39
C LEU A 213 -11.62 -5.51 -30.45
N ILE A 214 -12.90 -5.25 -30.15
CA ILE A 214 -13.28 -4.19 -29.22
C ILE A 214 -12.84 -4.58 -27.81
N ASP A 215 -13.13 -5.82 -27.39
CA ASP A 215 -12.74 -6.33 -26.08
C ASP A 215 -11.21 -6.35 -25.91
N GLU A 216 -10.47 -6.80 -26.93
CA GLU A 216 -8.99 -6.79 -26.94
C GLU A 216 -8.43 -5.36 -26.81
N ARG A 217 -9.04 -4.39 -27.50
CA ARG A 217 -8.66 -2.98 -27.39
C ARG A 217 -8.94 -2.41 -26.00
N THR A 218 -10.08 -2.74 -25.43
CA THR A 218 -10.45 -2.30 -24.08
C THR A 218 -9.49 -2.89 -23.04
N LEU A 219 -9.20 -4.20 -23.10
CA LEU A 219 -8.27 -4.86 -22.18
C LEU A 219 -6.86 -4.28 -22.29
N CYS A 220 -6.36 -4.10 -23.51
CA CYS A 220 -5.03 -3.54 -23.72
C CYS A 220 -4.96 -2.07 -23.23
N GLN A 221 -5.98 -1.27 -23.53
CA GLN A 221 -6.05 0.11 -23.04
C GLN A 221 -6.07 0.15 -21.51
N GLN A 222 -6.88 -0.70 -20.88
CA GLN A 222 -6.99 -0.79 -19.43
C GLN A 222 -5.66 -1.21 -18.79
N LEU A 223 -4.96 -2.22 -19.35
CA LEU A 223 -3.64 -2.64 -18.88
C LEU A 223 -2.66 -1.47 -18.84
N PHE A 224 -2.50 -0.76 -19.95
CA PHE A 224 -1.53 0.32 -20.03
C PHE A 224 -1.95 1.53 -19.18
N THR A 225 -3.24 1.83 -19.05
CA THR A 225 -3.71 2.87 -18.13
C THR A 225 -3.41 2.51 -16.66
N GLU A 226 -3.68 1.27 -16.23
CA GLU A 226 -3.37 0.83 -14.87
C GLU A 226 -1.86 0.86 -14.60
N LEU A 227 -1.04 0.45 -15.58
CA LEU A 227 0.43 0.50 -15.48
C LEU A 227 0.99 1.92 -15.46
N ASP A 228 0.44 2.83 -16.28
CA ASP A 228 0.85 4.24 -16.27
C ASP A 228 0.52 4.92 -14.94
N SER A 229 -0.67 4.66 -14.40
CA SER A 229 -1.06 5.12 -13.07
C SER A 229 -0.15 4.53 -11.98
N LEU A 230 0.12 3.22 -12.01
CA LEU A 230 0.98 2.58 -11.02
C LEU A 230 2.43 3.10 -11.09
N ALA A 231 3.01 3.18 -12.28
CA ALA A 231 4.37 3.72 -12.46
C ALA A 231 4.46 5.18 -12.00
N LEU A 232 3.43 5.99 -12.25
CA LEU A 232 3.36 7.36 -11.77
C LEU A 232 3.35 7.42 -10.24
N GLU A 233 2.47 6.67 -9.59
CA GLU A 233 2.38 6.63 -8.13
C GLU A 233 3.68 6.13 -7.49
N LEU A 234 4.29 5.08 -8.03
CA LEU A 234 5.57 4.55 -7.54
C LEU A 234 6.70 5.60 -7.62
N ARG A 235 6.76 6.40 -8.69
CA ARG A 235 7.71 7.53 -8.79
C ARG A 235 7.45 8.57 -7.70
N TRP A 236 6.19 8.87 -7.40
CA TRP A 236 5.83 9.77 -6.29
C TRP A 236 6.24 9.19 -4.93
N GLN A 237 6.01 7.89 -4.70
CA GLN A 237 6.44 7.23 -3.46
C GLN A 237 7.97 7.29 -3.29
N LEU A 238 8.73 6.99 -4.34
CA LEU A 238 10.19 7.13 -4.34
C LEU A 238 10.65 8.55 -4.01
N ARG A 239 10.02 9.55 -4.64
CA ARG A 239 10.32 10.97 -4.37
C ARG A 239 10.00 11.37 -2.92
N GLN A 240 9.05 10.68 -2.29
CA GLN A 240 8.68 10.88 -0.89
C GLN A 240 9.50 10.03 0.09
N GLY A 241 10.57 9.36 -0.38
CA GLY A 241 11.48 8.60 0.48
C GLY A 241 10.96 7.22 0.90
N VAL A 242 10.05 6.64 0.13
CA VAL A 242 9.62 5.25 0.28
C VAL A 242 10.59 4.34 -0.47
N ALA A 243 11.16 3.37 0.22
CA ALA A 243 11.96 2.32 -0.41
C ALA A 243 11.03 1.30 -1.07
N LEU A 244 11.33 0.93 -2.32
CA LEU A 244 10.58 -0.09 -3.05
C LEU A 244 11.31 -1.44 -2.95
N GLU A 245 10.65 -2.43 -2.36
CA GLU A 245 11.10 -3.82 -2.36
C GLU A 245 10.27 -4.62 -3.37
N TRP A 246 10.75 -4.69 -4.62
CA TRP A 246 10.03 -5.33 -5.71
C TRP A 246 9.57 -6.76 -5.38
N SER A 247 10.38 -7.54 -4.67
CA SER A 247 10.04 -8.92 -4.26
C SER A 247 8.94 -9.01 -3.20
N ALA A 248 8.70 -7.94 -2.43
CA ALA A 248 7.66 -7.89 -1.41
C ALA A 248 6.32 -7.36 -1.96
N MET A 249 6.30 -6.84 -3.20
CA MET A 249 5.11 -6.22 -3.76
C MET A 249 3.99 -7.21 -3.98
N VAL A 250 2.86 -6.95 -3.32
CA VAL A 250 1.63 -7.74 -3.45
C VAL A 250 0.43 -6.81 -3.49
N SER A 251 -0.54 -7.15 -4.35
CA SER A 251 -1.82 -6.43 -4.43
C SER A 251 -2.89 -7.20 -3.68
N THR A 252 -3.60 -6.50 -2.80
CA THR A 252 -4.72 -7.02 -2.02
C THR A 252 -5.98 -6.21 -2.31
N SER A 253 -7.12 -6.89 -2.48
CA SER A 253 -8.42 -6.23 -2.59
C SER A 253 -8.84 -5.65 -1.25
N LEU A 254 -9.44 -4.46 -1.27
CA LEU A 254 -10.02 -3.84 -0.08
C LEU A 254 -11.53 -4.11 -0.05
N PRO A 255 -12.09 -4.59 1.08
CA PRO A 255 -13.52 -4.82 1.19
C PRO A 255 -14.31 -3.54 0.90
N GLN A 256 -15.34 -3.65 0.05
CA GLN A 256 -16.26 -2.55 -0.28
C GLN A 256 -15.60 -1.35 -1.00
N ARG A 257 -14.40 -1.51 -1.57
CA ARG A 257 -13.71 -0.45 -2.32
C ARG A 257 -13.31 -0.93 -3.71
N THR A 258 -13.16 0.02 -4.63
CA THR A 258 -12.62 -0.20 -5.98
C THR A 258 -11.10 -0.11 -6.01
N ASP A 259 -10.50 0.51 -4.99
CA ASP A 259 -9.06 0.62 -4.83
C ASP A 259 -8.49 -0.69 -4.30
N HIS A 260 -7.22 -0.91 -4.61
CA HIS A 260 -6.43 -2.05 -4.15
C HIS A 260 -5.27 -1.52 -3.31
N ALA A 261 -4.91 -2.27 -2.28
CA ALA A 261 -3.71 -2.01 -1.50
C ALA A 261 -2.52 -2.75 -2.12
N VAL A 262 -1.50 -2.00 -2.53
CA VAL A 262 -0.23 -2.54 -3.01
C VAL A 262 0.82 -2.34 -1.92
N LEU A 263 1.26 -3.43 -1.30
CA LEU A 263 2.40 -3.38 -0.38
C LEU A 263 3.66 -3.02 -1.17
N LEU A 264 4.46 -2.07 -0.67
CA LEU A 264 5.66 -1.58 -1.35
C LEU A 264 6.95 -2.13 -0.75
N ASN A 265 6.94 -2.45 0.55
CA ASN A 265 8.09 -2.98 1.28
C ASN A 265 7.69 -3.73 2.55
N SER A 266 8.67 -4.40 3.16
CA SER A 266 8.53 -5.12 4.43
C SER A 266 8.24 -4.21 5.64
N ALA A 267 8.48 -2.89 5.51
CA ALA A 267 8.17 -1.89 6.53
C ALA A 267 6.67 -1.56 6.65
N GLY A 268 5.84 -2.02 5.71
CA GLY A 268 4.39 -1.79 5.72
C GLY A 268 3.93 -0.59 4.89
N ASP A 269 4.82 0.05 4.12
CA ASP A 269 4.41 1.12 3.21
C ASP A 269 3.45 0.59 2.15
N THR A 270 2.26 1.15 2.10
CA THR A 270 1.17 0.69 1.23
C THR A 270 0.72 1.81 0.29
N LEU A 271 0.53 1.48 -0.98
CA LEU A 271 -0.08 2.35 -1.99
C LEU A 271 -1.54 1.95 -2.22
N LEU A 272 -2.43 2.94 -2.27
CA LEU A 272 -3.83 2.73 -2.62
C LEU A 272 -4.08 3.18 -4.06
N ILE A 273 -4.49 2.25 -4.92
CA ILE A 273 -4.64 2.51 -6.35
C ILE A 273 -5.67 1.56 -6.99
N ALA A 274 -6.43 2.06 -7.96
CA ALA A 274 -7.38 1.25 -8.73
C ALA A 274 -6.63 0.42 -9.80
N LEU A 275 -6.54 -0.89 -9.57
CA LEU A 275 -5.85 -1.84 -10.45
C LEU A 275 -6.72 -3.09 -10.75
N PRO A 276 -7.97 -2.92 -11.22
CA PRO A 276 -8.89 -4.05 -11.38
C PRO A 276 -8.41 -5.14 -12.35
N LEU A 277 -7.71 -4.80 -13.44
CA LEU A 277 -7.19 -5.80 -14.37
C LEU A 277 -5.98 -6.54 -13.79
N LEU A 278 -5.03 -5.80 -13.20
CA LEU A 278 -3.84 -6.38 -12.58
C LEU A 278 -4.18 -7.27 -11.38
N HIS A 279 -5.18 -6.88 -10.57
CA HIS A 279 -5.64 -7.70 -9.46
C HIS A 279 -6.50 -8.88 -9.94
N GLY A 280 -7.37 -8.65 -10.92
CA GLY A 280 -8.25 -9.68 -11.48
C GLY A 280 -7.53 -10.76 -12.29
N THR A 281 -6.28 -10.53 -12.69
CA THR A 281 -5.46 -11.48 -13.46
C THR A 281 -4.36 -12.09 -12.58
N PRO A 282 -4.50 -13.34 -12.11
CA PRO A 282 -3.56 -13.96 -11.18
C PRO A 282 -2.10 -13.92 -11.67
N GLY A 283 -1.21 -13.44 -10.82
CA GLY A 283 0.24 -13.38 -11.10
C GLY A 283 0.68 -12.31 -12.11
N LEU A 284 -0.25 -11.56 -12.72
CA LEU A 284 0.09 -10.57 -13.73
C LEU A 284 0.98 -9.46 -13.19
N LEU A 285 0.66 -8.92 -12.00
CA LEU A 285 1.50 -7.91 -11.36
C LEU A 285 2.94 -8.41 -11.20
N TYR A 286 3.13 -9.65 -10.70
CA TYR A 286 4.45 -10.24 -10.49
C TYR A 286 5.27 -10.35 -11.78
N VAL A 287 4.63 -10.78 -12.87
CA VAL A 287 5.27 -10.83 -14.20
C VAL A 287 5.71 -9.45 -14.67
N LEU A 288 4.97 -8.40 -14.32
CA LEU A 288 5.21 -7.03 -14.76
C LEU A 288 6.16 -6.23 -13.86
N LEU A 289 6.52 -6.73 -12.66
CA LEU A 289 7.43 -6.03 -11.75
C LEU A 289 8.77 -5.65 -12.39
N PRO A 290 9.44 -6.51 -13.18
CA PRO A 290 10.70 -6.11 -13.83
C PRO A 290 10.52 -4.95 -14.82
N TRP A 291 9.40 -4.91 -15.55
CA TRP A 291 9.09 -3.81 -16.46
C TRP A 291 8.79 -2.52 -15.69
N LEU A 292 8.00 -2.59 -14.62
CA LEU A 292 7.73 -1.46 -13.74
C LEU A 292 9.02 -0.90 -13.12
N ALA A 293 9.94 -1.76 -12.69
CA ALA A 293 11.22 -1.36 -12.12
C ALA A 293 12.06 -0.55 -13.11
N GLY A 294 12.07 -0.95 -14.38
CA GLY A 294 12.70 -0.20 -15.47
C GLY A 294 12.02 1.14 -15.74
N GLU A 295 10.68 1.16 -15.81
CA GLU A 295 9.92 2.38 -16.06
C GLU A 295 10.11 3.44 -14.96
N VAL A 296 10.19 3.04 -13.69
CA VAL A 296 10.42 3.99 -12.58
C VAL A 296 11.89 4.37 -12.40
N GLY A 297 12.80 3.86 -13.25
CA GLY A 297 14.22 4.20 -13.21
C GLY A 297 15.03 3.48 -12.13
N SER A 298 14.49 2.39 -11.57
CA SER A 298 15.16 1.60 -10.52
C SER A 298 15.95 0.39 -11.07
N ALA A 299 15.73 0.04 -12.34
CA ALA A 299 16.41 -1.04 -13.05
C ALA A 299 16.57 -0.69 -14.54
N GLU A 300 17.29 -1.53 -15.29
CA GLU A 300 17.33 -1.40 -16.74
C GLU A 300 15.95 -1.72 -17.35
N PRO A 301 15.52 -0.99 -18.40
CA PRO A 301 14.28 -1.31 -19.11
C PRO A 301 14.32 -2.73 -19.69
N VAL A 302 13.26 -3.50 -19.46
CA VAL A 302 13.10 -4.87 -19.98
C VAL A 302 11.93 -4.97 -20.94
N THR A 303 12.06 -5.87 -21.91
CA THR A 303 10.95 -6.19 -22.84
C THR A 303 10.19 -7.40 -22.31
N ILE A 304 8.87 -7.32 -22.24
CA ILE A 304 7.99 -8.40 -21.78
C ILE A 304 6.97 -8.70 -22.87
N THR A 305 6.73 -9.98 -23.16
CA THR A 305 5.63 -10.43 -24.02
C THR A 305 4.63 -11.23 -23.19
N LEU A 306 3.38 -10.76 -23.19
CA LEU A 306 2.24 -11.38 -22.54
C LEU A 306 1.41 -12.13 -23.58
N ASP A 307 1.07 -13.38 -23.26
CA ASP A 307 0.16 -14.21 -24.05
C ASP A 307 -1.25 -14.08 -23.47
N ALA A 308 -2.15 -13.41 -24.19
CA ALA A 308 -3.51 -13.17 -23.73
C ALA A 308 -4.30 -14.46 -23.48
N ALA A 309 -3.97 -15.56 -24.17
CA ALA A 309 -4.63 -16.85 -23.93
C ALA A 309 -4.23 -17.42 -22.56
N LYS A 310 -2.95 -17.33 -22.19
CA LYS A 310 -2.46 -17.78 -20.88
C LYS A 310 -3.01 -16.93 -19.73
N LEU A 311 -3.34 -15.67 -19.99
CA LEU A 311 -3.96 -14.76 -19.04
C LEU A 311 -5.49 -14.93 -18.92
N GLY A 312 -6.10 -15.83 -19.72
CA GLY A 312 -7.55 -16.03 -19.72
C GLY A 312 -8.34 -14.92 -20.42
N TRP A 313 -7.66 -14.03 -21.17
CA TRP A 313 -8.26 -12.87 -21.85
C TRP A 313 -8.88 -13.20 -23.22
N THR A 314 -9.17 -14.48 -23.46
CA THR A 314 -9.67 -14.99 -24.75
C THR A 314 -11.13 -15.42 -24.71
N GLY A 315 -11.79 -15.32 -23.54
CA GLY A 315 -13.17 -15.71 -23.35
C GLY A 315 -14.15 -14.56 -23.59
N ALA A 316 -15.13 -14.78 -24.45
CA ALA A 316 -16.47 -14.30 -24.15
C ALA A 316 -16.87 -14.95 -22.82
N ALA A 317 -17.19 -14.17 -21.80
CA ALA A 317 -17.85 -14.73 -20.61
C ALA A 317 -19.03 -15.57 -21.11
N GLU A 318 -18.99 -16.88 -20.86
CA GLU A 318 -20.16 -17.74 -21.02
C GLU A 318 -21.27 -17.11 -20.17
N ARG A 319 -22.24 -16.49 -20.83
CA ARG A 319 -23.49 -16.04 -20.21
C ARG A 319 -24.48 -17.19 -20.20
#